data_AF-A0AAW7Q540-F1
#
_entry.id   AF-A0AAW7Q540-F1
#
_cell.length_a   1.000
_cell.length_b   1.000
_cell.length_c   1.000
_cell.angle_alpha   90.00
_cell.angle_beta   90.00
_cell.angle_gamma   90.00
#
_symmetry.space_group_name_H-M   'P 1'
#
loop_
_entity.id
_entity.type
_entity.pdbx_description
1 polymer ?
#
loop_
_entity_poly.entity_id
_entity_poly.type
_entity_poly.pdbx_seq_one_letter_code
_entity_poly.pdbx_strand_id
1 'polypeptide(L)'
;MESKLTLDRVEYSCKSNNKTMIFIKKDFLNEALQKATLKQILLHLANVIFDNTNKDFFKKQRVIALINLVKSIRENINNKNDIYSLNLIIRNLEAYKKNQKLNENYVLNEDIEIVITTLITLAFSNGFNKILKSLYIK
;
A
#
# COMPACT_ATOMS: atom_id res chain seq x y z
N MET A 1 6.58 24.70 17.98
CA MET A 1 5.33 24.70 17.18
C MET A 1 4.77 23.30 17.19
N GLU A 2 3.62 23.09 17.81
CA GLU A 2 2.88 21.83 17.68
C GLU A 2 2.46 21.68 16.21
N SER A 3 2.88 20.59 15.56
CA SER A 3 2.52 20.35 14.17
C SER A 3 1.04 19.98 14.12
N LYS A 4 0.17 20.89 13.64
CA LYS A 4 -1.24 20.60 13.44
C LYS A 4 -1.40 19.47 12.42
N LEU A 5 -2.05 18.38 12.80
CA LEU A 5 -2.35 17.27 11.89
C LEU A 5 -3.27 17.75 10.77
N THR A 6 -2.96 17.36 9.54
CA THR A 6 -3.75 17.68 8.33
C THR A 6 -4.71 16.55 7.96
N LEU A 7 -4.41 15.33 8.39
CA LEU A 7 -5.29 14.16 8.36
C LEU A 7 -5.04 13.34 9.63
N ASP A 8 -6.12 12.86 10.25
CA ASP A 8 -6.04 12.04 11.45
C ASP A 8 -7.11 10.95 11.41
N ARG A 9 -6.76 9.78 10.88
CA ARG A 9 -7.60 8.58 10.82
C ARG A 9 -7.23 7.63 11.96
N VAL A 10 -8.02 6.58 12.17
CA VAL A 10 -7.68 5.54 13.16
C VAL A 10 -6.38 4.84 12.77
N GLU A 11 -6.18 4.58 11.48
CA GLU A 11 -5.07 3.79 10.97
C GLU A 11 -3.80 4.60 10.69
N TYR A 12 -3.96 5.79 10.11
CA TYR A 12 -2.85 6.62 9.62
C TYR A 12 -3.10 8.10 9.90
N SER A 13 -2.04 8.90 9.81
CA SER A 13 -2.16 10.36 9.90
C SER A 13 -1.18 11.07 8.98
N CYS A 14 -1.39 12.37 8.79
CA CYS A 14 -0.51 13.25 8.03
C CYS A 14 -0.26 14.54 8.81
N LYS A 15 1.00 14.97 8.86
CA LYS A 15 1.43 16.25 9.49
C LYS A 15 1.73 17.34 8.47
N SER A 16 1.74 16.99 7.18
CA SER A 16 2.18 17.89 6.11
C SER A 16 1.01 18.35 5.25
N ASN A 17 1.18 19.47 4.57
CA ASN A 17 0.20 19.93 3.58
C ASN A 17 0.07 18.96 2.39
N ASN A 18 1.11 18.15 2.13
CA ASN A 18 1.00 17.04 1.19
C ASN A 18 0.29 15.87 1.85
N LYS A 19 -1.04 15.85 1.74
CA LYS A 19 -1.91 14.81 2.31
C LYS A 19 -1.50 13.38 1.95
N THR A 20 -0.87 13.15 0.80
CA THR A 20 -0.44 11.80 0.39
C THR A 20 0.74 11.26 1.21
N MET A 21 1.47 12.12 1.94
CA MET A 21 2.55 11.72 2.85
C MET A 21 1.96 11.25 4.18
N ILE A 22 1.18 10.18 4.13
CA ILE A 22 0.62 9.53 5.31
C ILE A 22 1.63 8.57 5.93
N PHE A 23 1.56 8.43 7.24
CA PHE A 23 2.33 7.47 8.02
C PHE A 23 1.39 6.63 8.88
N ILE A 24 1.75 5.36 9.06
CA ILE A 24 0.98 4.43 9.88
C ILE A 24 1.07 4.85 11.36
N LYS A 25 -0.06 4.81 12.07
CA LYS A 25 -0.03 4.97 13.53
C LYS A 25 0.50 3.69 14.16
N LYS A 26 1.55 3.81 14.98
CA LYS A 26 2.23 2.66 15.60
C LYS A 26 1.29 1.86 16.49
N ASP A 27 0.44 2.52 17.26
CA ASP A 27 -0.50 1.86 18.17
C ASP A 27 -1.49 0.98 17.40
N PHE A 28 -2.09 1.53 16.32
CA PHE A 28 -2.94 0.76 15.41
C PHE A 28 -2.19 -0.44 14.81
N LEU A 29 -0.99 -0.22 14.26
CA LEU A 29 -0.23 -1.29 13.61
C LEU A 29 0.11 -2.42 14.60
N ASN A 30 0.55 -2.07 15.81
CA ASN A 30 0.91 -3.04 16.84
C ASN A 30 -0.30 -3.87 17.26
N GLU A 31 -1.46 -3.23 17.48
CA GLU A 31 -2.70 -3.94 17.80
C GLU A 31 -3.16 -4.84 16.64
N ALA A 32 -3.10 -4.34 15.41
CA ALA A 32 -3.52 -5.09 14.23
C ALA A 32 -2.65 -6.32 13.99
N LEU A 33 -1.33 -6.21 14.18
CA LEU A 33 -0.38 -7.34 14.04
C LEU A 33 -0.61 -8.46 15.06
N GLN A 34 -1.25 -8.18 16.20
CA GLN A 34 -1.65 -9.21 17.16
C GLN A 34 -2.88 -10.01 16.70
N LYS A 35 -3.68 -9.44 15.79
CA LYS A 35 -5.00 -9.97 15.41
C LYS A 35 -5.06 -10.48 13.97
N ALA A 36 -4.16 -10.03 13.11
CA ALA A 36 -4.19 -10.31 11.68
C ALA A 36 -2.80 -10.41 11.06
N THR A 37 -2.72 -11.11 9.94
CA THR A 37 -1.50 -11.16 9.12
C THR A 37 -1.23 -9.81 8.45
N LEU A 38 0.04 -9.51 8.16
CA LEU A 38 0.42 -8.28 7.46
C LEU A 38 -0.31 -8.14 6.10
N LYS A 39 -0.54 -9.25 5.39
CA LYS A 39 -1.34 -9.27 4.17
C LYS A 39 -2.75 -8.72 4.42
N GLN A 40 -3.45 -9.23 5.43
CA GLN A 40 -4.81 -8.78 5.77
C GLN A 40 -4.83 -7.31 6.17
N ILE A 41 -3.84 -6.85 6.94
CA ILE A 41 -3.71 -5.45 7.33
C ILE A 41 -3.53 -4.56 6.10
N LEU A 42 -2.65 -4.92 5.17
CA LEU A 42 -2.44 -4.14 3.95
C LEU A 42 -3.66 -4.10 3.04
N LEU A 43 -4.42 -5.20 2.95
CA LEU A 43 -5.69 -5.23 2.22
C LEU A 43 -6.72 -4.31 2.86
N HIS A 44 -6.87 -4.35 4.20
CA HIS A 44 -7.73 -3.41 4.92
C HIS A 44 -7.34 -1.95 4.64
N LEU A 45 -6.06 -1.62 4.76
CA LEU A 45 -5.57 -0.25 4.53
C LEU A 45 -5.74 0.21 3.08
N ALA A 46 -5.56 -0.69 2.12
CA ALA A 46 -5.86 -0.39 0.72
C ALA A 46 -7.35 -0.07 0.57
N ASN A 47 -8.24 -0.90 1.11
CA ASN A 47 -9.68 -0.64 1.03
C ASN A 47 -10.06 0.69 1.69
N VAL A 48 -9.49 1.03 2.85
CA VAL A 48 -9.72 2.35 3.50
C VAL A 48 -9.30 3.51 2.60
N ILE A 49 -8.16 3.41 1.91
CA ILE A 49 -7.68 4.46 0.99
C ILE A 49 -8.53 4.54 -0.29
N PHE A 50 -8.98 3.39 -0.79
CA PHE A 50 -9.70 3.27 -2.06
C PHE A 50 -11.23 3.34 -1.93
N ASP A 51 -11.76 3.34 -0.71
CA ASP A 51 -13.19 3.56 -0.43
C ASP A 51 -13.68 4.84 -1.13
N ASN A 52 -14.77 4.73 -1.89
CA ASN A 52 -15.37 5.85 -2.61
C ASN A 52 -15.91 6.94 -1.68
N THR A 53 -16.23 6.61 -0.43
CA THR A 53 -16.62 7.58 0.61
C THR A 53 -15.41 8.31 1.20
N ASN A 54 -14.19 7.82 0.98
CA ASN A 54 -12.97 8.47 1.44
C ASN A 54 -12.66 9.71 0.57
N LYS A 55 -12.88 10.89 1.17
CA LYS A 55 -12.63 12.22 0.60
C LYS A 55 -11.24 12.78 0.92
N ASP A 56 -10.38 12.02 1.59
CA ASP A 56 -9.03 12.46 1.96
C ASP A 56 -8.13 12.68 0.75
N PHE A 57 -8.34 11.87 -0.31
CA PHE A 57 -7.49 11.80 -1.50
C PHE A 57 -8.31 11.84 -2.79
N PHE A 58 -7.81 12.58 -3.79
CA PHE A 58 -8.28 12.43 -5.16
C PHE A 58 -7.92 11.04 -5.71
N LYS A 59 -8.66 10.54 -6.71
CA LYS A 59 -8.44 9.20 -7.31
C LYS A 59 -6.98 8.94 -7.68
N LYS A 60 -6.33 9.89 -8.37
CA LYS A 60 -4.90 9.80 -8.79
C LYS A 60 -3.91 9.84 -7.61
N GLN A 61 -4.33 10.34 -6.44
CA GLN A 61 -3.49 10.44 -5.26
C GLN A 61 -3.53 9.19 -4.39
N ARG A 62 -4.58 8.36 -4.48
CA ARG A 62 -4.77 7.16 -3.66
C ARG A 62 -3.60 6.17 -3.77
N VAL A 63 -3.11 5.92 -4.99
CA VAL A 63 -1.94 5.06 -5.22
C VAL A 63 -0.69 5.63 -4.54
N ILE A 64 -0.50 6.96 -4.59
CA ILE A 64 0.64 7.63 -3.96
C ILE A 64 0.54 7.53 -2.43
N ALA A 65 -0.65 7.75 -1.88
CA ALA A 65 -0.91 7.63 -0.45
C ALA A 65 -0.62 6.20 0.03
N LEU A 66 -1.08 5.18 -0.72
CA LEU A 66 -0.80 3.78 -0.40
C LEU A 66 0.70 3.45 -0.45
N ILE A 67 1.44 3.94 -1.45
CA ILE A 67 2.91 3.75 -1.52
C ILE A 67 3.58 4.30 -0.26
N ASN A 68 3.21 5.53 0.16
CA ASN A 68 3.78 6.15 1.35
C ASN A 68 3.40 5.40 2.63
N LEU A 69 2.15 4.92 2.72
CA LEU A 69 1.71 4.11 3.84
C LEU A 69 2.49 2.79 3.93
N VAL A 70 2.70 2.09 2.81
CA VAL A 70 3.48 0.84 2.78
C VAL A 70 4.94 1.08 3.16
N LYS A 71 5.54 2.21 2.70
CA LYS A 71 6.88 2.64 3.14
C LYS A 71 6.94 2.88 4.64
N SER A 72 5.92 3.55 5.19
CA SER A 72 5.82 3.78 6.64
C SER A 72 5.66 2.47 7.43
N ILE A 73 4.86 1.51 6.95
CA ILE A 73 4.75 0.19 7.57
C ILE A 73 6.08 -0.55 7.55
N ARG A 74 6.80 -0.54 6.42
CA ARG A 74 8.13 -1.17 6.29
C ARG A 74 9.12 -0.70 7.35
N GLU A 75 9.08 0.58 7.73
CA GLU A 75 9.94 1.13 8.79
C GLU A 75 9.62 0.59 10.19
N ASN A 76 8.46 -0.03 10.37
CA ASN A 76 7.98 -0.57 11.65
C ASN A 76 7.94 -2.11 11.68
N ILE A 77 8.44 -2.79 10.63
CA ILE A 77 8.45 -4.26 10.54
C ILE A 77 9.89 -4.78 10.52
N ASN A 78 10.18 -5.78 11.37
CA ASN A 78 11.50 -6.41 11.45
C ASN A 78 11.58 -7.78 10.76
N ASN A 79 10.45 -8.41 10.45
CA ASN A 79 10.42 -9.72 9.80
C ASN A 79 10.93 -9.63 8.36
N LYS A 80 11.98 -10.38 8.02
CA LYS A 80 12.64 -10.33 6.69
C LYS A 80 11.72 -10.73 5.53
N ASN A 81 10.85 -11.72 5.72
CA ASN A 81 9.93 -12.16 4.67
C ASN A 81 8.87 -11.08 4.41
N ASP A 82 8.35 -10.48 5.48
CA ASP A 82 7.40 -9.37 5.38
C ASP A 82 8.04 -8.15 4.72
N ILE A 83 9.28 -7.81 5.09
CA ILE A 83 10.04 -6.72 4.43
C ILE A 83 10.18 -6.98 2.93
N TYR A 84 10.48 -8.22 2.52
CA TYR A 84 10.55 -8.58 1.10
C TYR A 84 9.21 -8.34 0.40
N SER A 85 8.10 -8.81 0.98
CA SER A 85 6.76 -8.61 0.41
C SER A 85 6.38 -7.13 0.35
N LEU A 86 6.68 -6.34 1.39
CA LEU A 86 6.45 -4.89 1.41
C LEU A 86 7.24 -4.16 0.31
N ASN A 87 8.51 -4.51 0.12
CA ASN A 87 9.34 -3.94 -0.95
C ASN A 87 8.78 -4.29 -2.34
N LEU A 88 8.30 -5.52 -2.52
CA LEU A 88 7.67 -5.95 -3.77
C LEU A 88 6.38 -5.17 -4.05
N ILE A 89 5.56 -4.93 -3.03
CA ILE A 89 4.36 -4.08 -3.15
C ILE A 89 4.75 -2.66 -3.57
N ILE A 90 5.71 -2.04 -2.89
CA ILE A 90 6.19 -0.69 -3.22
C ILE A 90 6.61 -0.62 -4.69
N ARG A 91 7.45 -1.58 -5.13
CA ARG A 91 7.92 -1.66 -6.52
C ARG A 91 6.76 -1.82 -7.52
N ASN A 92 5.80 -2.70 -7.23
CA ASN A 92 4.66 -2.95 -8.11
C ASN A 92 3.75 -1.71 -8.23
N LEU A 93 3.50 -1.02 -7.12
CA LEU A 93 2.70 0.21 -7.10
C LEU A 93 3.41 1.38 -7.81
N GLU A 94 4.73 1.51 -7.66
CA GLU A 94 5.53 2.50 -8.39
C GLU A 94 5.53 2.24 -9.89
N ALA A 95 5.65 0.97 -10.31
CA ALA A 95 5.53 0.57 -11.70
C ALA A 95 4.14 0.87 -12.27
N TYR A 96 3.08 0.51 -11.53
CA TYR A 96 1.69 0.83 -11.91
C TYR A 96 1.48 2.34 -12.11
N LYS A 97 1.93 3.16 -11.15
CA LYS A 97 1.87 4.62 -11.23
C LYS A 97 2.62 5.16 -12.46
N LYS A 98 3.77 4.58 -12.81
CA LYS A 98 4.54 4.97 -13.99
C LYS A 98 3.77 4.62 -15.27
N ASN A 99 3.25 3.41 -15.37
CA ASN A 99 2.53 2.92 -16.55
C ASN A 99 1.24 3.71 -16.80
N GLN A 100 0.49 4.06 -15.74
CA GLN A 100 -0.67 4.96 -15.84
C GLN A 100 -0.32 6.32 -16.46
N LYS A 101 0.86 6.88 -16.17
CA LYS A 101 1.29 8.16 -16.76
C LYS A 101 1.63 8.03 -18.25
N LEU A 102 2.09 6.85 -18.67
CA LEU A 102 2.49 6.56 -20.05
C LEU A 102 1.30 6.09 -20.91
N ASN A 103 0.10 5.94 -20.33
CA ASN A 103 -1.06 5.27 -20.94
C ASN A 103 -0.76 3.83 -21.43
N GLU A 104 0.29 3.22 -20.92
CA GLU A 104 0.62 1.82 -21.16
C GLU A 104 -0.21 0.97 -20.19
N ASN A 105 -1.20 0.22 -20.69
CA ASN A 105 -2.19 -0.55 -19.92
C ASN A 105 -3.21 0.34 -19.20
N TYR A 106 -4.16 0.87 -19.99
CA TYR A 106 -5.31 1.59 -19.46
C TYR A 106 -6.16 0.66 -18.59
N VAL A 107 -6.36 1.06 -17.34
CA VAL A 107 -7.27 0.41 -16.39
C VAL A 107 -8.36 1.41 -16.07
N LEU A 108 -9.63 0.98 -16.14
CA LEU A 108 -10.76 1.82 -15.75
C LEU A 108 -10.62 2.22 -14.28
N ASN A 109 -11.03 3.44 -13.95
CA ASN A 109 -10.88 3.96 -12.58
C ASN A 109 -11.63 3.12 -11.53
N GLU A 110 -12.67 2.40 -11.93
CA GLU A 110 -13.46 1.49 -11.10
C GLU A 110 -12.71 0.19 -10.76
N ASP A 111 -11.80 -0.25 -11.63
CA ASP A 111 -11.04 -1.49 -11.45
C ASP A 111 -9.73 -1.31 -10.68
N ILE A 112 -9.36 -0.07 -10.35
CA ILE A 112 -8.07 0.22 -9.68
C ILE A 112 -7.98 -0.55 -8.36
N GLU A 113 -9.05 -0.61 -7.57
CA GLU A 113 -9.06 -1.33 -6.29
C GLU A 113 -8.76 -2.82 -6.48
N ILE A 114 -9.32 -3.44 -7.52
CA ILE A 114 -9.09 -4.85 -7.88
C ILE A 114 -7.61 -5.06 -8.25
N VAL A 115 -7.05 -4.17 -9.08
CA VAL A 115 -5.64 -4.23 -9.47
C VAL A 115 -4.74 -4.11 -8.24
N ILE A 116 -5.00 -3.15 -7.35
CA ILE A 116 -4.20 -2.92 -6.15
C ILE A 116 -4.28 -4.12 -5.20
N THR A 117 -5.48 -4.64 -4.95
CA THR A 117 -5.73 -5.85 -4.15
C THR A 117 -4.96 -7.06 -4.70
N THR A 118 -4.94 -7.20 -6.03
CA THR A 118 -4.22 -8.26 -6.72
C THR A 118 -2.71 -8.11 -6.55
N LEU A 119 -2.17 -6.90 -6.73
CA LEU A 119 -0.74 -6.63 -6.56
C LEU A 119 -0.27 -6.94 -5.13
N ILE A 120 -1.07 -6.59 -4.13
CA ILE A 120 -0.79 -6.93 -2.72
C ILE A 120 -0.83 -8.45 -2.54
N THR A 121 -1.88 -9.11 -3.02
CA THR A 121 -2.04 -10.56 -2.88
C THR A 121 -0.90 -11.36 -3.52
N LEU A 122 -0.46 -10.96 -4.70
CA LEU A 122 0.64 -11.58 -5.42
C LEU A 122 1.96 -11.43 -4.66
N ALA A 123 2.20 -10.30 -4.00
CA ALA A 123 3.44 -10.08 -3.26
C ALA A 123 3.60 -10.99 -2.03
N PHE A 124 2.50 -11.54 -1.51
CA PHE A 124 2.48 -12.56 -0.45
C PHE A 124 2.32 -13.99 -0.99
N SER A 125 2.24 -14.19 -2.30
CA SER A 125 2.04 -15.51 -2.90
C SER A 125 3.38 -16.25 -3.08
N ASN A 126 3.64 -17.20 -2.18
CA ASN A 126 4.81 -18.08 -2.29
C ASN A 126 4.77 -18.95 -3.55
N GLY A 127 3.59 -19.39 -3.98
CA GLY A 127 3.42 -20.19 -5.20
C GLY A 127 3.80 -19.39 -6.44
N PHE A 128 3.32 -18.15 -6.55
CA PHE A 128 3.66 -17.28 -7.68
C PHE A 128 5.16 -16.94 -7.71
N ASN A 129 5.76 -16.65 -6.55
CA ASN A 129 7.20 -16.42 -6.45
C ASN A 129 8.03 -17.64 -6.92
N LYS A 130 7.58 -18.86 -6.63
CA LYS A 130 8.22 -20.09 -7.13
C LYS A 130 8.08 -20.21 -8.65
N ILE A 131 6.90 -19.96 -9.20
CA ILE A 131 6.65 -19.98 -10.65
C ILE A 131 7.56 -18.97 -11.36
N LEU A 132 7.62 -17.73 -10.89
CA LEU A 132 8.50 -16.72 -11.47
C LEU A 132 9.96 -17.15 -11.43
N LYS A 133 10.45 -17.66 -10.28
CA LYS A 133 11.82 -18.17 -10.19
C LYS A 133 12.10 -19.29 -11.19
N SER A 134 11.18 -20.24 -11.38
CA SER A 134 11.35 -21.29 -12.38
C SER A 134 11.35 -20.79 -13.83
N LEU A 135 10.71 -19.66 -14.13
CA LEU A 135 10.70 -19.07 -15.48
C LEU A 135 12.02 -18.35 -15.80
N TYR A 136 12.68 -17.77 -14.80
CA TYR A 136 13.91 -16.99 -14.96
C TYR A 136 15.20 -17.77 -14.67
N ILE A 137 15.10 -18.96 -14.06
CA ILE A 137 16.20 -19.90 -13.91
C ILE A 137 16.02 -20.96 -15.01
N LYS A 138 16.54 -20.67 -16.19
CA LYS A 138 16.78 -21.69 -17.23
C LYS A 138 18.13 -22.35 -16.99
#